data_AF-A0A396NPR0-F1
#
_entry.id   AF-A0A396NPR0-F1
#
_cell.length_a   1.000
_cell.length_b   1.000
_cell.length_c   1.000
_cell.angle_alpha   90.00
_cell.angle_beta   90.00
_cell.angle_gamma   90.00
#
_symmetry.space_group_name_H-M   'P 1'
#
loop_
_entity.id
_entity.type
_entity.pdbx_description
1 polymer ?
#
loop_
_entity_poly.entity_id
_entity_poly.type
_entity_poly.pdbx_seq_one_letter_code
_entity_poly.pdbx_strand_id
1 'polypeptide(L)'
;MTEINQDKRYKYIFDEILTLTDDGFVVVDNHDVITDINEQYCQYLKTTREYAIGRSIAEIIPNTKMIDIVNYAYQEEGAILRLSEKSDDDSDRIFLVNRSAVYDENHNVIAGVAQVKFRLQTLDSAKKLMRKYSEYEFYREEYRSRNSSQYSFDKIVGNSPRFAEVKKAGYKAAKTMFPVLLTGETGTGKEVFANAIHNNGEQREKPMVSINCAAIPNELLESELFGYEEGAFTGAKKGGKKGKFELASGGTLFLDEIGDMPLGMQAKLLRVLQEKEISKYELQKR
;
A
#
# COMPACT_ATOMS: atom_id res chain seq x y z
N MET A 1 12.77 -56.23 12.95
CA MET A 1 12.46 -54.82 12.63
C MET A 1 10.99 -54.62 12.89
N THR A 2 10.63 -53.89 13.94
CA THR A 2 9.24 -53.60 14.30
C THR A 2 8.68 -52.62 13.26
N GLU A 3 7.63 -53.02 12.55
CA GLU A 3 6.96 -52.17 11.56
C GLU A 3 6.45 -50.90 12.25
N ILE A 4 6.98 -49.75 11.85
CA ILE A 4 6.52 -48.46 12.38
C ILE A 4 5.11 -48.25 11.83
N ASN A 5 4.11 -48.16 12.71
CA ASN A 5 2.73 -47.80 12.37
C ASN A 5 2.74 -46.53 11.47
N GLN A 6 1.95 -46.53 10.40
CA GLN A 6 1.84 -45.42 9.45
C GLN A 6 1.62 -44.06 10.12
N ASP A 7 0.80 -43.99 11.18
CA ASP A 7 0.56 -42.74 11.92
C ASP A 7 1.84 -42.22 12.59
N LYS A 8 2.63 -43.13 13.18
CA LYS A 8 3.93 -42.78 13.77
C LYS A 8 4.93 -42.34 12.71
N ARG A 9 4.90 -42.97 11.53
CA ARG A 9 5.76 -42.59 10.40
C ARG A 9 5.46 -41.17 9.92
N TYR A 10 4.19 -40.82 9.73
CA TYR A 10 3.81 -39.46 9.32
C TYR A 10 4.17 -38.42 10.38
N LYS A 11 3.98 -38.76 11.66
CA LYS A 11 4.42 -37.88 12.76
C LYS A 11 5.92 -37.59 12.70
N TYR A 12 6.77 -38.60 12.53
CA TYR A 12 8.23 -38.38 12.44
C TYR A 12 8.63 -37.54 11.21
N ILE A 13 7.98 -37.75 10.07
CA ILE A 13 8.24 -36.94 8.86
C ILE A 13 7.83 -35.49 9.09
N PHE A 14 6.65 -35.27 9.70
CA PHE A 14 6.14 -33.95 10.00
C PHE A 14 7.06 -33.22 11.00
N ASP A 15 7.45 -33.88 12.09
CA ASP A 15 8.36 -33.32 13.09
C ASP A 15 9.70 -32.88 12.44
N GLU A 16 10.26 -33.69 11.53
CA GLU A 16 11.50 -33.33 10.81
C GLU A 16 11.29 -32.16 9.85
N ILE A 17 10.15 -32.05 9.17
CA ILE A 17 9.85 -30.89 8.31
C ILE A 17 9.81 -29.60 9.14
N LEU A 18 9.28 -29.66 10.37
CA LEU A 18 9.23 -28.52 11.28
C LEU A 18 10.60 -28.07 11.78
N THR A 19 11.61 -28.96 11.81
CA THR A 19 12.98 -28.62 12.23
C THR A 19 13.83 -28.07 11.09
N LEU A 20 13.52 -28.40 9.83
CA LEU A 20 14.24 -27.94 8.64
C LEU A 20 14.07 -26.43 8.35
N THR A 21 13.16 -25.75 9.03
CA THR A 21 12.81 -24.34 8.79
C THR A 21 13.04 -23.48 10.02
N ASP A 22 13.42 -22.23 9.79
CA ASP A 22 13.55 -21.19 10.83
C ASP A 22 12.19 -20.54 11.17
N ASP A 23 11.08 -21.08 10.65
CA ASP A 23 9.73 -20.58 10.90
C ASP A 23 9.15 -21.16 12.21
N GLY A 24 8.22 -20.43 12.82
CA GLY A 24 7.42 -20.90 13.94
C GLY A 24 6.14 -21.57 13.47
N PHE A 25 5.75 -22.66 14.10
CA PHE A 25 4.49 -23.35 13.81
C PHE A 25 3.70 -23.58 15.09
N VAL A 26 2.38 -23.45 15.00
CA VAL A 26 1.44 -23.83 16.07
C VAL A 26 0.20 -24.47 15.47
N VAL A 27 -0.31 -25.48 16.16
CA VAL A 27 -1.56 -26.18 15.86
C VAL A 27 -2.49 -26.02 17.05
N VAL A 28 -3.74 -25.65 16.78
CA VAL A 28 -4.82 -25.61 17.78
C VAL A 28 -5.96 -26.53 17.39
N ASP A 29 -6.64 -27.10 18.36
CA ASP A 29 -7.88 -27.84 18.13
C ASP A 29 -9.09 -26.90 17.98
N ASN A 30 -10.28 -27.49 17.90
CA ASN A 30 -11.57 -26.77 17.81
C ASN A 30 -12.03 -26.13 19.13
N HIS A 31 -11.24 -26.22 20.20
CA HIS A 31 -11.48 -25.59 21.50
C HIS A 31 -10.38 -24.57 21.85
N ASP A 32 -9.65 -24.10 20.84
CA ASP A 32 -8.55 -23.13 20.96
C ASP A 32 -7.35 -23.63 21.79
N VAL A 33 -7.24 -24.94 21.99
CA VAL A 33 -6.17 -25.56 22.77
C VAL A 33 -5.00 -25.90 21.86
N ILE A 34 -3.78 -25.52 22.26
CA ILE A 34 -2.56 -25.84 21.51
C ILE A 34 -2.31 -27.35 21.59
N THR A 35 -2.35 -28.03 20.44
CA THR A 35 -2.04 -29.46 20.31
C THR A 35 -0.60 -29.69 19.87
N ASP A 36 -0.01 -28.75 19.14
CA ASP A 36 1.42 -28.81 18.79
C ASP A 36 2.01 -27.41 18.58
N ILE A 37 3.31 -27.29 18.84
CA ILE A 37 4.10 -26.08 18.64
C ILE A 37 5.58 -26.46 18.50
N ASN A 38 6.26 -25.90 17.50
CA ASN A 38 7.68 -26.21 17.29
C ASN A 38 8.61 -25.39 18.21
N GLU A 39 9.86 -25.83 18.33
CA GLU A 39 10.84 -25.20 19.22
C GLU A 39 11.15 -23.76 18.82
N GLN A 40 11.18 -23.47 17.52
CA GLN A 40 11.44 -22.15 16.97
C GLN A 40 10.40 -21.15 17.49
N TYR A 41 9.11 -21.52 17.49
CA TYR A 41 8.07 -20.64 18.00
C TYR A 41 8.12 -20.52 19.52
N CYS A 42 8.42 -21.61 20.24
CA CYS A 42 8.61 -21.60 21.69
C CYS A 42 9.72 -20.63 22.12
N GLN A 43 10.89 -20.72 21.47
CA GLN A 43 12.02 -19.81 21.71
C GLN A 43 11.63 -18.36 21.50
N TYR A 44 10.88 -18.09 20.42
CA TYR A 44 10.41 -16.75 20.11
C TYR A 44 9.42 -16.21 21.15
N LEU A 45 8.43 -17.01 21.53
CA LEU A 45 7.42 -16.66 22.53
C LEU A 45 7.95 -16.67 23.98
N LYS A 46 9.23 -17.04 24.18
CA LYS A 46 9.86 -17.20 25.49
C LYS A 46 9.06 -18.19 26.37
N THR A 47 8.59 -19.27 25.76
CA THR A 47 7.85 -20.37 26.41
C THR A 47 8.53 -21.72 26.11
N THR A 48 8.01 -22.81 26.68
CA THR A 48 8.40 -24.17 26.30
C THR A 48 7.21 -24.93 25.69
N ARG A 49 7.51 -26.01 24.97
CA ARG A 49 6.47 -26.87 24.38
C ARG A 49 5.63 -27.52 25.47
N GLU A 50 6.25 -27.96 26.56
CA GLU A 50 5.58 -28.57 27.72
C GLU A 50 4.64 -27.58 28.41
N TYR A 51 4.96 -26.30 28.39
CA TYR A 51 4.08 -25.26 28.92
C TYR A 51 2.97 -24.89 27.94
N ALA A 52 3.26 -24.79 26.64
CA ALA A 52 2.27 -24.34 25.68
C ALA A 52 1.20 -25.41 25.36
N ILE A 53 1.60 -26.68 25.23
CA ILE A 53 0.67 -27.76 24.88
C ILE A 53 -0.40 -27.93 25.96
N GLY A 54 -1.66 -28.05 25.52
CA GLY A 54 -2.82 -28.23 26.41
C GLY A 54 -3.36 -26.93 27.03
N ARG A 55 -2.75 -25.77 26.73
CA ARG A 55 -3.28 -24.45 27.12
C ARG A 55 -4.00 -23.77 25.96
N SER A 56 -4.87 -22.82 26.30
CA SER A 56 -5.50 -21.98 25.30
C SER A 56 -4.44 -21.14 24.57
N ILE A 57 -4.54 -21.03 23.25
CA ILE A 57 -3.64 -20.20 22.46
C ILE A 57 -3.72 -18.72 22.85
N ALA A 58 -4.86 -18.25 23.35
CA ALA A 58 -5.02 -16.87 23.82
C ALA A 58 -4.18 -16.57 25.08
N GLU A 59 -3.86 -17.58 25.89
CA GLU A 59 -2.98 -17.40 27.06
C GLU A 59 -1.52 -17.17 26.66
N ILE A 60 -1.09 -17.84 25.58
CA ILE A 60 0.28 -17.74 25.08
C ILE A 60 0.42 -16.55 24.12
N ILE A 61 -0.61 -16.28 23.32
CA ILE A 61 -0.65 -15.24 22.29
C ILE A 61 -1.97 -14.46 22.41
N PRO A 62 -2.03 -13.40 23.24
CA PRO A 62 -3.28 -12.68 23.53
C PRO A 62 -4.01 -12.09 22.31
N ASN A 63 -3.27 -11.70 21.26
CA ASN A 63 -3.82 -11.11 20.04
C ASN A 63 -3.90 -12.12 18.88
N THR A 64 -4.11 -13.40 19.18
CA THR A 64 -4.21 -14.45 18.16
C THR A 64 -5.55 -14.39 17.43
N LYS A 65 -5.52 -14.59 16.10
CA LYS A 65 -6.73 -14.82 15.28
C LYS A 65 -7.01 -16.30 15.03
N MET A 66 -6.27 -17.22 15.67
CA MET A 66 -6.46 -18.65 15.44
C MET A 66 -7.86 -19.13 15.82
N ILE A 67 -8.45 -18.50 16.84
CA ILE A 67 -9.83 -18.72 17.26
C ILE A 67 -10.80 -18.42 16.12
N ASP A 68 -10.64 -17.26 15.46
CA ASP A 68 -11.46 -16.88 14.32
C ASP A 68 -11.27 -17.83 13.13
N ILE A 69 -10.02 -18.21 12.84
CA ILE A 69 -9.68 -19.12 11.73
C ILE A 69 -10.44 -20.44 11.85
N VAL A 70 -10.51 -20.99 13.06
CA VAL A 70 -11.22 -22.24 13.34
C VAL A 70 -12.73 -22.03 13.34
N ASN A 71 -13.23 -21.00 14.05
CA ASN A 71 -14.67 -20.76 14.18
C ASN A 71 -15.36 -20.40 12.87
N TYR A 72 -14.69 -19.63 12.01
CA TYR A 72 -15.24 -19.15 10.74
C TYR A 72 -14.70 -19.92 9.53
N ALA A 73 -13.87 -20.95 9.76
CA ALA A 73 -13.38 -21.86 8.72
C ALA A 73 -12.77 -21.13 7.51
N TYR A 74 -11.82 -20.21 7.74
CA TYR A 74 -11.16 -19.47 6.66
C TYR A 74 -9.64 -19.60 6.71
N GLN A 75 -9.00 -19.17 5.62
CA GLN A 75 -7.55 -19.12 5.49
C GLN A 75 -7.10 -17.66 5.38
N GLU A 76 -5.95 -17.34 5.97
CA GLU A 76 -5.36 -16.00 5.95
C GLU A 76 -3.89 -16.14 5.56
N GLU A 77 -3.52 -15.64 4.39
CA GLU A 77 -2.13 -15.63 3.91
C GLU A 77 -1.52 -14.24 4.04
N GLY A 78 -0.26 -14.19 4.47
CA GLY A 78 0.51 -12.95 4.53
C GLY A 78 0.03 -11.96 5.58
N ALA A 79 -0.67 -12.42 6.63
CA ALA A 79 -1.16 -11.57 7.69
C ALA A 79 0.01 -10.95 8.47
N ILE A 80 -0.14 -9.69 8.85
CA ILE A 80 0.83 -9.00 9.70
C ILE A 80 0.45 -9.23 11.16
N LEU A 81 1.33 -9.89 11.92
CA LEU A 81 1.24 -10.00 13.37
C LEU A 81 2.25 -9.05 14.02
N ARG A 82 1.76 -8.16 14.87
CA ARG A 82 2.61 -7.32 15.73
C ARG A 82 2.63 -7.94 17.11
N LEU A 83 3.83 -8.27 17.58
CA LEU A 83 4.03 -8.72 18.96
C LEU A 83 4.75 -7.60 19.69
N SER A 84 4.03 -6.96 20.62
CA SER A 84 4.59 -5.98 21.54
C SER A 84 5.45 -6.72 22.56
N GLU A 85 6.76 -6.45 22.60
CA GLU A 85 7.55 -6.88 23.75
C GLU A 85 7.26 -5.93 24.93
N LYS A 86 7.14 -6.48 26.14
CA LYS A 86 7.19 -5.71 27.40
C LYS A 86 8.64 -5.32 27.73
N SER A 87 9.36 -4.76 26.78
CA SER A 87 10.77 -4.34 26.89
C SER A 87 10.86 -2.84 26.68
N ASP A 88 11.76 -2.15 27.40
CA ASP A 88 12.03 -0.69 27.34
C ASP A 88 12.52 -0.16 25.96
N ASP A 89 12.50 -0.98 24.92
CA ASP A 89 12.89 -0.61 23.57
C ASP A 89 11.65 -0.75 22.67
N ASP A 90 11.06 0.40 22.32
CA ASP A 90 9.76 0.61 21.63
C ASP A 90 9.75 0.13 20.17
N SER A 91 10.30 -1.06 19.92
CA SER A 91 10.38 -1.67 18.61
C SER A 91 9.37 -2.82 18.49
N ASP A 92 8.17 -2.47 18.00
CA ASP A 92 7.20 -3.47 17.53
C ASP A 92 7.87 -4.43 16.55
N ARG A 93 7.92 -5.72 16.90
CA ARG A 93 8.40 -6.76 15.99
C ARG A 93 7.23 -7.23 15.12
N ILE A 94 7.42 -7.11 13.81
CA ILE A 94 6.44 -7.42 12.77
C ILE A 94 6.76 -8.81 12.22
N PHE A 95 5.78 -9.70 12.19
CA PHE A 95 5.87 -11.03 11.62
C PHE A 95 4.87 -11.21 10.49
N LEU A 96 5.26 -12.02 9.50
CA LEU A 96 4.34 -12.55 8.50
C LEU A 96 3.78 -13.87 9.02
N VAL A 97 2.46 -14.01 8.99
CA VAL A 97 1.76 -15.20 9.47
C VAL A 97 0.83 -15.72 8.39
N ASN A 98 0.89 -17.03 8.15
CA ASN A 98 -0.10 -17.75 7.39
C ASN A 98 -0.91 -18.61 8.35
N ARG A 99 -2.24 -18.66 8.17
CA ARG A 99 -3.16 -19.42 9.02
C ARG A 99 -4.16 -20.16 8.16
N SER A 100 -4.52 -21.36 8.57
CA SER A 100 -5.50 -22.18 7.87
C SER A 100 -6.31 -23.04 8.83
N ALA A 101 -7.62 -23.08 8.63
CA ALA A 101 -8.43 -24.18 9.12
C ALA A 101 -8.01 -25.49 8.44
N VAL A 102 -8.05 -26.58 9.18
CA VAL A 102 -7.77 -27.95 8.72
C VAL A 102 -9.09 -28.70 8.72
N TYR A 103 -9.36 -29.43 7.63
CA TYR A 103 -10.62 -30.12 7.39
C TYR A 103 -10.42 -31.63 7.39
N ASP A 104 -11.41 -32.37 7.90
CA ASP A 104 -11.51 -33.81 7.66
C ASP A 104 -12.05 -34.11 6.24
N GLU A 105 -12.16 -35.41 5.91
CA GLU A 105 -12.72 -35.88 4.63
C GLU A 105 -14.18 -35.45 4.39
N ASN A 106 -14.90 -35.08 5.46
CA ASN A 106 -16.29 -34.64 5.42
C ASN A 106 -16.44 -33.11 5.43
N HIS A 107 -15.35 -32.36 5.26
CA HIS A 107 -15.28 -30.90 5.32
C HIS A 107 -15.64 -30.28 6.69
N ASN A 108 -15.53 -31.03 7.79
CA ASN A 108 -15.61 -30.47 9.14
C ASN A 108 -14.26 -29.89 9.54
N VAL A 109 -14.26 -28.72 10.18
CA VAL A 109 -13.03 -28.15 10.75
C VAL A 109 -12.60 -28.97 11.96
N ILE A 110 -11.38 -29.50 11.92
CA ILE A 110 -10.80 -30.34 12.98
C ILE A 110 -9.65 -29.66 13.73
N ALA A 111 -9.00 -28.66 13.13
CA ALA A 111 -7.90 -27.93 13.74
C ALA A 111 -7.64 -26.60 13.01
N GLY A 112 -6.81 -25.75 13.62
CA GLY A 112 -6.19 -24.60 12.98
C GLY A 112 -4.67 -24.74 12.97
N VAL A 113 -4.02 -24.43 11.85
CA VAL A 113 -2.56 -24.37 11.72
C VAL A 113 -2.13 -22.93 11.47
N ALA A 114 -1.03 -22.52 12.08
CA ALA A 114 -0.33 -21.29 11.73
C ALA A 114 1.16 -21.49 11.51
N GLN A 115 1.70 -20.74 10.56
CA GLN A 115 3.12 -20.60 10.27
C GLN A 115 3.53 -19.13 10.43
N VAL A 116 4.61 -18.88 11.16
CA VAL A 116 5.15 -17.55 11.46
C VAL A 116 6.57 -17.45 10.94
N LYS A 117 6.86 -16.46 10.08
CA LYS A 117 8.20 -16.28 9.53
C LYS A 117 9.04 -15.36 10.40
N PHE A 118 10.05 -15.90 11.10
CA PHE A 118 10.96 -15.11 11.97
C PHE A 118 12.11 -14.48 11.20
N ARG A 119 12.73 -15.26 10.31
CA ARG A 119 13.92 -14.86 9.56
C ARG A 119 13.51 -14.27 8.23
N LEU A 120 13.26 -12.98 8.25
CA LEU A 120 13.02 -12.24 7.03
C LEU A 120 14.27 -11.44 6.71
N GLN A 121 15.23 -12.07 6.01
CA GLN A 121 16.23 -11.31 5.22
C GLN A 121 15.51 -10.38 4.21
N THR A 122 14.24 -10.67 3.91
CA THR A 122 13.28 -9.84 3.18
C THR A 122 12.67 -8.70 4.00
N LEU A 123 12.68 -8.75 5.35
CA LEU A 123 12.06 -7.73 6.21
C LEU A 123 12.91 -6.50 6.37
N ASP A 124 14.20 -6.46 6.05
CA ASP A 124 14.88 -5.16 6.05
C ASP A 124 14.36 -4.30 4.89
N SER A 125 14.17 -4.94 3.73
CA SER A 125 13.53 -4.35 2.55
C SER A 125 12.03 -4.14 2.76
N ALA A 126 11.32 -5.10 3.35
CA ALA A 126 9.88 -4.98 3.61
C ALA A 126 9.56 -4.11 4.83
N LYS A 127 10.40 -3.99 5.85
CA LYS A 127 10.31 -2.92 6.89
C LYS A 127 10.61 -1.57 6.29
N LYS A 128 11.63 -1.42 5.42
CA LYS A 128 11.84 -0.16 4.68
C LYS A 128 10.65 0.17 3.79
N LEU A 129 10.06 -0.82 3.13
CA LEU A 129 8.90 -0.65 2.27
C LEU A 129 7.65 -0.34 3.10
N MET A 130 7.37 -1.09 4.16
CA MET A 130 6.24 -0.89 5.08
C MET A 130 6.37 0.40 5.88
N ARG A 131 7.57 0.79 6.32
CA ARG A 131 7.84 2.10 6.92
C ARG A 131 7.64 3.21 5.90
N LYS A 132 8.11 3.04 4.66
CA LYS A 132 7.78 3.96 3.57
C LYS A 132 6.29 3.97 3.23
N TYR A 133 5.58 2.86 3.30
CA TYR A 133 4.14 2.77 3.03
C TYR A 133 3.34 3.36 4.19
N SER A 134 3.72 3.14 5.44
CA SER A 134 3.08 3.75 6.60
C SER A 134 3.39 5.24 6.71
N GLU A 135 4.62 5.66 6.42
CA GLU A 135 4.97 7.07 6.25
C GLU A 135 4.23 7.65 5.04
N TYR A 136 4.13 6.95 3.91
CA TYR A 136 3.40 7.40 2.73
C TYR A 136 1.89 7.51 2.98
N GLU A 137 1.27 6.53 3.64
CA GLU A 137 -0.15 6.56 4.01
C GLU A 137 -0.40 7.62 5.07
N PHE A 138 0.46 7.78 6.08
CA PHE A 138 0.41 8.88 7.02
C PHE A 138 0.56 10.23 6.33
N TYR A 139 1.58 10.42 5.48
CA TYR A 139 1.75 11.64 4.69
C TYR A 139 0.61 11.84 3.71
N ARG A 140 -0.03 10.79 3.18
CA ARG A 140 -1.18 10.87 2.25
C ARG A 140 -2.47 11.21 2.98
N GLU A 141 -2.71 10.66 4.17
CA GLU A 141 -3.82 11.04 5.05
C GLU A 141 -3.61 12.44 5.63
N GLU A 142 -2.37 12.80 5.96
CA GLU A 142 -2.01 14.14 6.38
C GLU A 142 -2.10 15.13 5.20
N TYR A 143 -1.68 14.75 3.98
CA TYR A 143 -1.91 15.55 2.77
C TYR A 143 -3.40 15.66 2.45
N ARG A 144 -4.19 14.59 2.59
CA ARG A 144 -5.64 14.61 2.32
C ARG A 144 -6.39 15.45 3.36
N SER A 145 -6.06 15.32 4.64
CA SER A 145 -6.67 16.09 5.73
C SER A 145 -6.22 17.56 5.73
N ARG A 146 -4.96 17.84 5.35
CA ARG A 146 -4.47 19.21 5.11
C ARG A 146 -5.05 19.79 3.81
N ASN A 147 -5.14 19.04 2.71
CA ASN A 147 -5.57 19.60 1.41
C ASN A 147 -7.07 19.83 1.31
N SER A 148 -7.91 18.92 1.79
CA SER A 148 -9.37 19.08 1.74
C SER A 148 -9.85 20.23 2.64
N SER A 149 -9.15 20.47 3.77
CA SER A 149 -9.53 21.52 4.71
C SER A 149 -8.81 22.85 4.52
N GLN A 150 -7.59 22.92 3.96
CA GLN A 150 -6.84 24.19 3.81
C GLN A 150 -7.07 24.91 2.48
N TYR A 151 -7.34 24.19 1.39
CA TYR A 151 -7.45 24.78 0.04
C TYR A 151 -8.89 24.77 -0.47
N SER A 152 -9.82 25.39 0.26
CA SER A 152 -11.15 25.76 -0.25
C SER A 152 -11.16 27.23 -0.63
N PHE A 153 -12.01 27.64 -1.58
CA PHE A 153 -12.22 29.05 -1.94
C PHE A 153 -12.54 29.95 -0.72
N ASP A 154 -13.13 29.37 0.32
CA ASP A 154 -13.47 30.07 1.56
C ASP A 154 -12.23 30.44 2.40
N LYS A 155 -11.12 29.70 2.25
CA LYS A 155 -9.86 29.96 2.94
C LYS A 155 -8.88 30.82 2.14
N ILE A 156 -9.16 31.07 0.86
CA ILE A 156 -8.35 31.97 0.04
C ILE A 156 -8.58 33.41 0.52
N VAL A 157 -7.54 34.07 1.03
CA VAL A 157 -7.61 35.43 1.55
C VAL A 157 -7.65 36.45 0.40
N GLY A 158 -8.66 37.32 0.40
CA GLY A 158 -8.78 38.44 -0.54
C GLY A 158 -10.22 38.96 -0.64
N ASN A 159 -10.38 40.29 -0.54
CA ASN A 159 -11.69 40.94 -0.40
C ASN A 159 -12.00 41.98 -1.49
N SER A 160 -11.19 42.08 -2.55
CA SER A 160 -11.46 43.03 -3.64
C SER A 160 -12.61 42.53 -4.53
N PRO A 161 -13.40 43.43 -5.16
CA PRO A 161 -14.48 43.03 -6.06
C PRO A 161 -14.01 42.12 -7.20
N ARG A 162 -12.85 42.44 -7.81
CA ARG A 162 -12.23 41.62 -8.85
C ARG A 162 -11.88 40.22 -8.34
N PHE A 163 -11.36 40.11 -7.13
CA PHE A 163 -11.02 38.81 -6.55
C PHE A 163 -12.26 37.95 -6.28
N ALA A 164 -13.36 38.57 -5.86
CA ALA A 164 -14.64 37.89 -5.70
C ALA A 164 -15.18 37.34 -7.03
N GLU A 165 -14.99 38.07 -8.13
CA GLU A 165 -15.33 37.59 -9.48
C GLU A 165 -14.48 36.37 -9.89
N VAL A 166 -13.18 36.39 -9.61
CA VAL A 166 -12.28 35.26 -9.89
C VAL A 166 -12.68 34.03 -9.06
N LYS A 167 -13.02 34.18 -7.78
CA LYS A 167 -13.58 33.08 -6.96
C LYS A 167 -14.86 32.52 -7.55
N LYS A 168 -15.79 33.38 -7.99
CA LYS A 168 -17.04 32.94 -8.65
C LYS A 168 -16.77 32.16 -9.94
N ALA A 169 -15.79 32.58 -10.74
CA ALA A 169 -15.37 31.86 -11.94
C ALA A 169 -14.79 30.48 -11.58
N GLY A 170 -13.94 30.41 -10.55
CA GLY A 170 -13.40 29.16 -10.03
C GLY A 170 -14.48 28.18 -9.54
N TYR A 171 -15.48 28.67 -8.80
CA TYR A 171 -16.64 27.87 -8.38
C TYR A 171 -17.44 27.31 -9.56
N LYS A 172 -17.59 28.07 -10.65
CA LYS A 172 -18.25 27.59 -11.87
C LYS A 172 -17.40 26.51 -12.54
N ALA A 173 -16.10 26.73 -12.66
CA ALA A 173 -15.17 25.79 -13.27
C ALA A 173 -15.14 24.44 -12.54
N ALA A 174 -15.17 24.46 -11.19
CA ALA A 174 -15.20 23.27 -10.34
C ALA A 174 -16.39 22.33 -10.61
N LYS A 175 -17.52 22.87 -11.11
CA LYS A 175 -18.71 22.08 -11.46
C LYS A 175 -18.66 21.45 -12.86
N THR A 176 -17.54 21.59 -13.56
CA THR A 176 -17.38 21.09 -14.92
C THR A 176 -16.18 20.16 -15.04
N MET A 177 -16.19 19.32 -16.07
CA MET A 177 -15.10 18.43 -16.44
C MET A 177 -14.15 19.03 -17.49
N PHE A 178 -14.30 20.32 -17.81
CA PHE A 178 -13.50 20.98 -18.83
C PHE A 178 -12.11 21.35 -18.28
N PRO A 179 -11.05 21.32 -19.12
CA PRO A 179 -9.75 21.87 -18.76
C PRO A 179 -9.86 23.34 -18.36
N VAL A 180 -9.16 23.73 -17.29
CA VAL A 180 -9.15 25.10 -16.76
C VAL A 180 -7.76 25.69 -16.91
N LEU A 181 -7.67 26.85 -17.57
CA LEU A 181 -6.43 27.62 -17.65
C LEU A 181 -6.40 28.69 -16.56
N LEU A 182 -5.40 28.63 -15.68
CA LEU A 182 -5.16 29.63 -14.65
C LEU A 182 -4.06 30.59 -15.09
N THR A 183 -4.45 31.85 -15.32
CA THR A 183 -3.51 32.91 -15.71
C THR A 183 -3.26 33.85 -14.53
N GLY A 184 -2.00 34.28 -14.39
CA GLY A 184 -1.59 35.23 -13.36
C GLY A 184 -0.07 35.24 -13.24
N GLU A 185 0.47 36.28 -12.61
CA GLU A 185 1.91 36.41 -12.37
C GLU A 185 2.44 35.29 -11.46
N THR A 186 3.75 35.11 -11.43
CA THR A 186 4.40 34.15 -10.53
C THR A 186 4.13 34.54 -9.07
N GLY A 187 3.81 33.57 -8.22
CA GLY A 187 3.56 33.81 -6.79
C GLY A 187 2.16 34.33 -6.43
N THR A 188 1.23 34.51 -7.38
CA THR A 188 -0.14 34.97 -7.08
C THR A 188 -1.07 33.87 -6.51
N GLY A 189 -0.53 32.70 -6.14
CA GLY A 189 -1.30 31.61 -5.55
C GLY A 189 -2.14 30.79 -6.54
N LYS A 190 -1.68 30.62 -7.80
CA LYS A 190 -2.36 29.80 -8.82
C LYS A 190 -2.57 28.35 -8.34
N GLU A 191 -1.59 27.78 -7.65
CA GLU A 191 -1.69 26.43 -7.07
C GLU A 191 -2.80 26.34 -6.01
N VAL A 192 -2.95 27.35 -5.16
CA VAL A 192 -4.03 27.44 -4.16
C VAL A 192 -5.39 27.44 -4.87
N PHE A 193 -5.51 28.18 -5.97
CA PHE A 193 -6.71 28.21 -6.80
C PHE A 193 -7.00 26.87 -7.48
N ALA A 194 -5.99 26.19 -8.03
CA ALA A 194 -6.15 24.87 -8.66
C ALA A 194 -6.68 23.83 -7.66
N ASN A 195 -6.11 23.80 -6.45
CA ASN A 195 -6.59 22.93 -5.38
C ASN A 195 -8.02 23.28 -4.95
N ALA A 196 -8.36 24.58 -4.87
CA ALA A 196 -9.71 25.02 -4.53
C ALA A 196 -10.75 24.60 -5.58
N ILE A 197 -10.40 24.62 -6.87
CA ILE A 197 -11.25 24.10 -7.94
C ILE A 197 -11.47 22.60 -7.77
N HIS A 198 -10.40 21.82 -7.58
CA HIS A 198 -10.50 20.37 -7.40
C HIS A 198 -11.38 20.00 -6.19
N ASN A 199 -11.12 20.62 -5.03
CA ASN A 199 -11.83 20.33 -3.78
C ASN A 199 -13.33 20.69 -3.83
N ASN A 200 -13.72 21.60 -4.71
CA ASN A 200 -15.12 22.01 -4.89
C ASN A 200 -15.82 21.30 -6.07
N GLY A 201 -15.14 20.37 -6.73
CA GLY A 201 -15.69 19.60 -7.85
C GLY A 201 -16.19 18.21 -7.44
N GLU A 202 -16.84 17.51 -8.38
CA GLU A 202 -17.36 16.15 -8.17
C GLU A 202 -16.26 15.12 -7.88
N GLN A 203 -15.04 15.40 -8.33
CA GLN A 203 -13.87 14.54 -8.19
C GLN A 203 -13.01 14.85 -6.97
N ARG A 204 -13.50 15.63 -6.00
CA ARG A 204 -12.73 16.05 -4.81
C ARG A 204 -12.16 14.91 -3.95
N GLU A 205 -12.76 13.72 -4.01
CA GLU A 205 -12.28 12.53 -3.28
C GLU A 205 -11.23 11.74 -4.08
N LYS A 206 -10.97 12.15 -5.32
CA LYS A 206 -10.05 11.50 -6.26
C LYS A 206 -8.67 12.17 -6.19
N PRO A 207 -7.64 11.59 -6.81
CA PRO A 207 -6.29 12.17 -6.74
C PRO A 207 -6.22 13.57 -7.35
N MET A 208 -5.60 14.52 -6.64
CA MET A 208 -5.08 15.76 -7.20
C MET A 208 -3.57 15.62 -7.35
N VAL A 209 -3.08 15.62 -8.58
CA VAL A 209 -1.66 15.47 -8.89
C VAL A 209 -1.17 16.77 -9.50
N SER A 210 -0.09 17.33 -8.96
CA SER A 210 0.55 18.52 -9.52
C SER A 210 1.91 18.17 -10.11
N ILE A 211 2.29 18.86 -11.18
CA ILE A 211 3.61 18.82 -11.77
C ILE A 211 3.99 20.23 -12.23
N ASN A 212 5.17 20.69 -11.83
CA ASN A 212 5.72 21.94 -12.32
C ASN A 212 6.60 21.64 -13.54
N CYS A 213 6.20 22.13 -14.71
CA CYS A 213 6.87 21.84 -15.98
C CYS A 213 8.25 22.50 -16.08
N ALA A 214 8.46 23.65 -15.43
CA ALA A 214 9.73 24.36 -15.42
C ALA A 214 10.78 23.70 -14.52
N ALA A 215 10.35 22.99 -13.47
CA ALA A 215 11.24 22.37 -12.49
C ALA A 215 11.84 21.02 -12.95
N ILE A 216 11.36 20.46 -14.07
CA ILE A 216 11.76 19.13 -14.54
C ILE A 216 12.58 19.29 -15.82
N PRO A 217 13.77 18.66 -15.92
CA PRO A 217 14.54 18.65 -17.15
C PRO A 217 13.71 18.12 -18.33
N ASN A 218 13.79 18.79 -19.48
CA ASN A 218 13.01 18.45 -20.69
C ASN A 218 13.11 16.97 -21.08
N GLU A 219 14.29 16.38 -20.93
CA GLU A 219 14.58 14.97 -21.25
C GLU A 219 13.80 13.99 -20.35
N LEU A 220 13.44 14.41 -19.13
CA LEU A 220 12.73 13.59 -18.16
C LEU A 220 11.23 13.88 -18.12
N LEU A 221 10.80 15.06 -18.57
CA LEU A 221 9.41 15.52 -18.49
C LEU A 221 8.43 14.54 -19.15
N GLU A 222 8.84 13.93 -20.27
CA GLU A 222 8.04 12.90 -20.94
C GLU A 222 7.81 11.69 -20.05
N SER A 223 8.88 11.13 -19.51
CA SER A 223 8.84 9.95 -18.65
C SER A 223 8.08 10.21 -17.34
N GLU A 224 8.07 11.45 -16.84
CA GLU A 224 7.29 11.85 -15.67
C GLU A 224 5.80 11.92 -16.01
N LEU A 225 5.42 12.57 -17.11
CA LEU A 225 4.01 12.78 -17.48
C LEU A 225 3.35 11.46 -17.94
N PHE A 226 4.01 10.73 -18.83
CA PHE A 226 3.44 9.57 -19.53
C PHE A 226 3.88 8.23 -18.95
N GLY A 227 4.97 8.20 -18.17
CA GLY A 227 5.55 6.95 -17.70
C GLY A 227 6.32 6.22 -18.80
N TYR A 228 6.87 5.07 -18.43
CA TYR A 228 7.62 4.21 -19.34
C TYR A 228 7.49 2.75 -18.95
N GLU A 229 7.65 1.88 -19.94
CA GLU A 229 7.70 0.43 -19.72
C GLU A 229 9.11 -0.06 -19.38
N GLU A 230 9.20 -1.26 -18.81
CA GLU A 230 10.50 -1.87 -18.54
C GLU A 230 11.32 -1.97 -19.82
N GLY A 231 12.59 -1.56 -19.73
CA GLY A 231 13.52 -1.62 -20.86
C GLY A 231 13.35 -0.50 -21.88
N ALA A 232 12.47 0.48 -21.70
CA ALA A 232 12.25 1.54 -22.68
C ALA A 232 13.49 2.43 -22.98
N PHE A 233 14.49 2.46 -22.09
CA PHE A 233 15.80 3.07 -22.32
C PHE A 233 16.87 2.47 -21.39
N THR A 234 18.16 2.74 -21.68
CA THR A 234 19.28 2.30 -20.84
C THR A 234 19.21 2.94 -19.46
N GLY A 235 18.91 2.16 -18.42
CA GLY A 235 18.67 2.65 -17.06
C GLY A 235 17.20 2.69 -16.64
N ALA A 236 16.27 2.25 -17.50
CA ALA A 236 14.87 2.03 -17.11
C ALA A 236 14.79 1.05 -15.93
N LYS A 237 13.97 1.40 -14.92
CA LYS A 237 13.76 0.53 -13.77
C LYS A 237 13.05 -0.76 -14.19
N LYS A 238 13.44 -1.88 -13.58
CA LYS A 238 12.66 -3.14 -13.65
C LYS A 238 11.25 -2.87 -13.16
N GLY A 239 10.24 -3.26 -13.96
CA GLY A 239 8.83 -2.96 -13.73
C GLY A 239 8.31 -1.63 -14.30
N GLY A 240 9.15 -0.81 -14.95
CA GLY A 240 8.74 0.46 -15.54
C GLY A 240 8.39 1.56 -14.52
N LYS A 241 7.68 2.60 -14.97
CA LYS A 241 7.18 3.70 -14.13
C LYS A 241 5.83 4.21 -14.65
N LYS A 242 4.85 4.39 -13.76
CA LYS A 242 3.59 5.05 -14.07
C LYS A 242 3.76 6.55 -14.25
N GLY A 243 3.11 7.12 -15.26
CA GLY A 243 3.09 8.56 -15.51
C GLY A 243 2.15 9.34 -14.59
N LYS A 244 2.34 10.66 -14.49
CA LYS A 244 1.43 11.55 -13.74
C LYS A 244 -0.01 11.49 -14.23
N PHE A 245 -0.23 11.31 -15.53
CA PHE A 245 -1.59 11.14 -16.05
C PHE A 245 -2.27 9.87 -15.49
N GLU A 246 -1.55 8.75 -15.40
CA GLU A 246 -2.08 7.53 -14.78
C GLU A 246 -2.33 7.71 -13.29
N LEU A 247 -1.43 8.41 -12.59
CA LEU A 247 -1.57 8.69 -11.16
C LEU A 247 -2.76 9.62 -10.86
N ALA A 248 -3.09 10.51 -11.79
CA ALA A 248 -4.24 11.42 -11.72
C ALA A 248 -5.55 10.79 -12.23
N SER A 249 -5.55 9.50 -12.57
CA SER A 249 -6.69 8.84 -13.20
C SER A 249 -7.96 8.96 -12.34
N GLY A 250 -9.04 9.41 -12.99
CA GLY A 250 -10.32 9.69 -12.34
C GLY A 250 -10.35 10.93 -11.44
N GLY A 251 -9.24 11.66 -11.32
CA GLY A 251 -9.11 12.90 -10.57
C GLY A 251 -8.61 14.06 -11.43
N THR A 252 -7.72 14.89 -10.89
CA THR A 252 -7.25 16.13 -11.54
C THR A 252 -5.73 16.16 -11.64
N LEU A 253 -5.23 16.56 -12.81
CA LEU A 253 -3.82 16.84 -13.05
C LEU A 253 -3.63 18.36 -13.22
N PHE A 254 -2.85 18.99 -12.35
CA PHE A 254 -2.46 20.38 -12.45
C PHE A 254 -1.06 20.51 -13.06
N LEU A 255 -0.98 21.22 -14.19
CA LEU A 255 0.25 21.53 -14.90
C LEU A 255 0.66 22.97 -14.59
N ASP A 256 1.60 23.13 -13.66
CA ASP A 256 2.13 24.44 -13.30
C ASP A 256 3.24 24.86 -14.27
N GLU A 257 3.32 26.15 -14.56
CA GLU A 257 4.24 26.72 -15.56
C GLU A 257 4.18 25.99 -16.92
N ILE A 258 2.95 25.66 -17.37
CA ILE A 258 2.71 24.97 -18.65
C ILE A 258 3.29 25.71 -19.88
N GLY A 259 3.54 27.02 -19.76
CA GLY A 259 4.20 27.83 -20.78
C GLY A 259 5.64 27.39 -21.07
N ASP A 260 6.32 26.77 -20.10
CA ASP A 260 7.69 26.26 -20.24
C ASP A 260 7.73 24.83 -20.83
N MET A 261 6.57 24.26 -21.18
CA MET A 261 6.51 22.92 -21.77
C MET A 261 7.13 22.91 -23.18
N PRO A 262 8.08 22.00 -23.49
CA PRO A 262 8.65 21.87 -24.83
C PRO A 262 7.61 21.58 -25.91
N LEU A 263 7.80 22.09 -27.13
CA LEU A 263 6.86 21.93 -28.25
C LEU A 263 6.47 20.47 -28.53
N GLY A 264 7.44 19.55 -28.47
CA GLY A 264 7.18 18.12 -28.67
C GLY A 264 6.23 17.53 -27.62
N MET A 265 6.27 18.07 -26.39
CA MET A 265 5.39 17.67 -25.30
C MET A 265 4.00 18.29 -25.41
N GLN A 266 3.91 19.54 -25.89
CA GLN A 266 2.63 20.19 -26.17
C GLN A 266 1.79 19.41 -27.19
N ALA A 267 2.43 18.85 -28.24
CA ALA A 267 1.75 18.01 -29.22
C ALA A 267 1.15 16.72 -28.60
N LYS A 268 1.86 16.11 -27.64
CA LYS A 268 1.38 14.92 -26.93
C LYS A 268 0.27 15.26 -25.95
N LEU A 269 0.41 16.35 -25.21
CA LEU A 269 -0.64 16.87 -24.33
C LEU A 269 -1.93 17.14 -25.11
N LEU A 270 -1.82 17.73 -26.30
CA LEU A 270 -2.98 18.00 -27.16
C LEU A 270 -3.73 16.70 -27.50
N ARG A 271 -3.03 15.61 -27.83
CA ARG A 271 -3.65 14.31 -28.07
C ARG A 271 -4.39 13.79 -26.84
N VAL A 272 -3.77 13.88 -25.66
CA VAL A 272 -4.44 13.48 -24.40
C VAL A 272 -5.72 14.27 -24.18
N LEU A 273 -5.71 15.59 -24.42
CA LEU A 273 -6.89 16.44 -24.25
C LEU A 273 -8.00 16.14 -25.27
N GLN A 274 -7.64 15.74 -26.50
CA GLN A 274 -8.59 15.44 -27.58
C GLN A 274 -9.15 14.02 -27.48
N GLU A 275 -8.29 13.04 -27.30
CA GLU A 275 -8.60 11.60 -27.37
C GLU A 275 -8.93 11.02 -26.00
N LYS A 276 -8.53 11.68 -24.90
CA LYS A 276 -8.63 11.18 -23.51
C LYS A 276 -7.87 9.86 -23.29
N GLU A 277 -6.90 9.58 -24.13
CA GLU A 277 -6.05 8.39 -24.08
C GLU A 277 -4.58 8.78 -23.88
N ILE A 278 -3.80 7.85 -23.31
CA ILE A 278 -2.38 8.05 -22.97
C ILE A 278 -1.62 6.86 -23.54
N SER A 279 -0.56 7.12 -24.31
CA SER A 279 0.40 6.10 -24.75
C SER A 279 1.68 6.20 -23.90
N LYS A 280 2.19 5.06 -23.44
CA LYS A 280 3.44 5.00 -22.69
C LYS A 280 4.65 5.16 -23.60
N TYR A 281 5.77 5.55 -23.02
CA TYR A 281 7.05 5.53 -23.72
C TYR A 281 7.51 4.07 -23.93
N GLU A 282 7.54 3.64 -25.20
CA GLU A 282 8.03 2.34 -25.66
C GLU A 282 9.24 2.53 -26.57
N LEU A 283 10.14 1.53 -26.61
CA LEU A 283 11.21 1.48 -27.61
C LEU A 283 10.59 1.39 -29.00
N GLN A 284 10.87 2.37 -29.87
CA GLN A 284 10.62 2.23 -31.30
C GLN A 284 11.48 1.08 -31.83
N LYS A 285 10.90 -0.12 -31.94
CA LYS A 285 11.48 -1.20 -32.73
C LYS A 285 11.46 -0.74 -34.18
N ARG A 286 12.63 -0.33 -34.68
CA ARG A 286 12.88 -0.26 -36.12
C ARG A 286 12.90 -1.65 -36.73
#